data_AF-A0AAU9N8A2-F1
#
_entry.id   AF-A0AAU9N8A2-F1
#
_cell.length_a   1.000
_cell.length_b   1.000
_cell.length_c   1.000
_cell.angle_alpha   90.00
_cell.angle_beta   90.00
_cell.angle_gamma   90.00
#
_symmetry.space_group_name_H-M   'P 1'
#
loop_
_entity.id
_entity.type
_entity.pdbx_description
1 polymer ?
#
loop_
_entity_poly.entity_id
_entity_poly.type
_entity_poly.pdbx_seq_one_letter_code
_entity_poly.pdbx_strand_id
1 'polypeptide(L)'
;MEINEEDWELVNDDGFVYKRLKRPRLDSTSASAVPPPDPAAEAKARTERKKKVLLKLKTKYQQEIHHWEHLSNTLKALQDRMQNQPSPTVLSDQTVSVLPENSLNSPFQDLTDTLLAQVEAQEATIREVSRLCDVAEALCNAEEQRLKQPFFDLPIWDPSPEELVTSLLEE
;
A
#
# COMPACT_ATOMS: atom_id res chain seq x y z
N MET A 1 8.93 23.10 34.82
CA MET A 1 9.79 23.94 33.97
C MET A 1 8.84 24.74 33.12
N GLU A 2 8.65 26.01 33.46
CA GLU A 2 7.77 26.92 32.71
C GLU A 2 8.41 27.19 31.35
N ILE A 3 7.68 26.92 30.28
CA ILE A 3 8.12 27.18 28.91
C ILE A 3 7.58 28.56 28.54
N ASN A 4 8.47 29.53 28.31
CA ASN A 4 8.12 30.90 27.96
C ASN A 4 7.95 31.05 26.44
N GLU A 5 7.23 32.09 25.97
CA GLU A 5 7.07 32.36 24.52
C GLU A 5 8.43 32.57 23.80
N GLU A 6 9.43 33.04 24.54
CA GLU A 6 10.79 33.26 24.07
C GLU A 6 11.54 31.96 23.72
N ASP A 7 11.06 30.82 24.22
CA ASP A 7 11.64 29.48 23.98
C ASP A 7 11.23 28.90 22.62
N TRP A 8 10.29 29.52 21.93
CA TRP A 8 9.84 29.11 20.60
C TRP A 8 10.60 29.85 19.50
N GLU A 9 10.99 29.12 18.45
CA GLU A 9 11.51 29.68 17.21
C GLU A 9 10.55 29.41 16.05
N LEU A 10 10.42 30.39 15.14
CA LEU A 10 9.64 30.25 13.92
C LEU A 10 10.52 29.62 12.84
N VAL A 11 10.08 28.49 12.30
CA VAL A 11 10.82 27.73 11.28
C VAL A 11 9.99 27.65 10.03
N ASN A 12 10.62 27.97 8.90
CA ASN A 12 10.06 27.77 7.57
C ASN A 12 10.70 26.52 6.97
N ASP A 13 9.90 25.46 6.83
CA ASP A 13 10.30 24.21 6.19
C ASP A 13 9.43 24.02 4.95
N ASP A 14 10.04 24.11 3.78
CA ASP A 14 9.37 23.95 2.48
C ASP A 14 8.07 24.78 2.30
N GLY A 15 8.04 26.01 2.84
CA GLY A 15 6.90 26.92 2.72
C GLY A 15 5.86 26.78 3.84
N PHE A 16 6.04 25.81 4.74
CA PHE A 16 5.25 25.70 5.96
C PHE A 16 5.96 26.38 7.11
N VAL A 17 5.29 27.36 7.71
CA VAL A 17 5.79 28.10 8.86
C VAL A 17 5.18 27.55 10.14
N TYR A 18 6.01 27.01 11.04
CA TYR A 18 5.58 26.50 12.33
C TYR A 18 6.49 26.97 13.48
N LYS A 19 5.94 26.99 14.70
CA LYS A 19 6.69 27.24 15.93
C LYS A 19 7.27 25.91 16.43
N ARG A 20 8.57 25.87 16.74
CA ARG A 20 9.19 24.74 17.46
C ARG A 20 10.01 25.22 18.63
N LEU A 21 10.16 24.37 19.65
CA LEU A 21 10.99 24.68 20.82
C LEU A 21 12.47 24.77 20.40
N LYS A 22 13.16 25.82 20.85
CA LYS A 22 14.59 26.00 20.63
C LYS A 22 15.34 24.83 21.26
N ARG A 23 16.12 24.11 20.45
CA ARG A 23 16.97 23.03 20.97
C ARG A 23 18.14 23.66 21.75
N PRO A 24 18.38 23.28 23.02
CA PRO A 24 19.55 23.74 23.75
C PRO A 24 20.81 23.33 22.97
N ARG A 25 21.59 24.30 22.48
CA ARG A 25 22.90 24.03 21.91
C ARG A 25 23.83 23.69 23.06
N LEU A 26 24.18 22.41 23.19
CA LEU A 26 25.34 22.01 23.99
C LEU A 26 26.58 22.65 23.33
N ASP A 27 27.21 23.50 24.12
CA ASP A 27 28.57 24.02 24.01
C ASP A 27 28.89 25.09 22.95
N SER A 28 28.99 26.32 23.46
CA SER A 28 30.02 27.28 23.10
C SER A 28 31.41 26.65 23.25
N THR A 29 31.94 26.06 22.19
CA THR A 29 33.39 25.87 22.04
C THR A 29 33.74 26.04 20.57
N SER A 30 34.58 27.04 20.33
CA SER A 30 35.33 27.37 19.12
C SER A 30 35.40 26.26 18.07
N ALA A 31 34.51 26.30 17.08
CA ALA A 31 34.68 25.60 15.81
C ALA A 31 34.73 26.63 14.70
N SER A 32 35.85 26.66 13.98
CA SER A 32 36.15 27.55 12.86
C SER A 32 34.93 27.88 12.02
N ALA A 33 34.70 29.18 11.83
CA ALA A 33 33.77 29.71 10.85
C ALA A 33 34.23 29.28 9.45
N VAL A 34 33.76 28.12 8.99
CA VAL A 34 33.64 27.87 7.55
C VAL A 34 32.61 28.89 7.06
N PRO A 35 32.95 29.75 6.08
CA PRO A 35 32.00 30.72 5.57
C PRO A 35 30.74 29.98 5.09
N PRO A 36 29.54 30.51 5.35
CA PRO A 36 28.31 29.89 4.87
C PRO A 36 28.45 29.64 3.37
N PRO A 37 28.20 28.42 2.88
CA PRO A 37 28.22 28.14 1.45
C PRO A 37 27.32 29.14 0.74
N ASP A 38 27.77 29.69 -0.39
CA ASP A 38 26.96 30.60 -1.20
C ASP A 38 25.58 29.95 -1.44
N PRO A 39 24.47 30.60 -1.02
CA PRO A 39 23.13 30.03 -1.15
C PRO A 39 22.80 29.61 -2.59
N ALA A 40 23.41 30.27 -3.59
CA ALA A 40 23.27 29.89 -4.99
C ALA A 40 23.99 28.58 -5.34
N ALA A 41 25.17 28.32 -4.74
CA ALA A 41 25.92 27.09 -4.93
C ALA A 41 25.21 25.89 -4.25
N GLU A 42 24.64 26.10 -3.06
CA GLU A 42 23.87 25.07 -2.37
C GLU A 42 22.57 24.73 -3.12
N ALA A 43 21.85 25.74 -3.63
CA ALA A 43 20.67 25.53 -4.45
C ALA A 43 20.98 24.71 -5.72
N LYS A 44 22.09 25.02 -6.41
CA LYS A 44 22.55 24.23 -7.58
C LYS A 44 22.85 22.79 -7.20
N ALA A 45 23.62 22.54 -6.12
CA ALA A 45 23.91 21.19 -5.66
C ALA A 45 22.63 20.40 -5.31
N ARG A 46 21.62 21.05 -4.72
CA ARG A 46 20.30 20.44 -4.46
C ARG A 46 19.58 20.07 -5.76
N THR A 47 19.58 20.96 -6.76
CA THR A 47 18.96 20.65 -8.06
C THR A 47 19.65 19.48 -8.77
N GLU A 48 20.98 19.38 -8.69
CA GLU A 48 21.73 18.26 -9.28
C GLU A 48 21.41 16.93 -8.60
N ARG A 49 21.29 16.92 -7.27
CA ARG A 49 20.86 15.72 -6.52
C ARG A 49 19.46 15.27 -6.96
N LYS A 50 18.51 16.22 -7.06
CA LYS A 50 17.15 15.94 -7.57
C LYS A 50 17.18 15.36 -8.98
N LYS A 51 17.93 15.97 -9.90
CA LYS A 51 18.10 15.47 -11.27
C LYS A 51 18.66 14.04 -11.31
N LYS A 52 19.67 13.73 -10.50
CA LYS A 52 20.24 12.37 -10.42
C LYS A 52 19.23 11.34 -9.94
N VAL A 53 18.44 11.66 -8.92
CA VAL A 53 17.39 10.76 -8.41
C VAL A 53 16.31 10.53 -9.47
N LEU A 54 15.82 11.61 -10.09
CA LEU A 54 14.80 11.51 -11.14
C LEU A 54 15.29 10.71 -12.35
N LEU A 55 16.57 10.87 -12.72
CA LEU A 55 17.15 10.10 -13.82
C LEU A 55 17.21 8.61 -13.50
N LYS A 56 17.63 8.23 -12.28
CA LYS A 56 17.62 6.83 -11.84
C LYS A 56 16.21 6.25 -11.85
N LEU A 57 15.22 7.02 -11.37
CA LEU A 57 13.83 6.60 -11.35
C LEU A 57 13.27 6.41 -12.76
N LYS A 58 13.58 7.34 -13.67
CA LYS A 58 13.25 7.21 -15.10
C LYS A 58 13.83 5.92 -15.69
N THR A 59 15.11 5.65 -15.47
CA THR A 59 15.77 4.45 -15.99
C THR A 59 15.12 3.18 -15.43
N LYS A 60 14.81 3.15 -14.12
CA LYS A 60 14.12 2.02 -13.49
C LYS A 60 12.76 1.77 -14.13
N TYR A 61 11.90 2.78 -14.24
CA TYR A 61 10.58 2.62 -14.83
C TYR A 61 10.65 2.27 -16.31
N GLN A 62 11.62 2.79 -17.05
CA GLN A 62 11.81 2.42 -18.44
C GLN A 62 12.18 0.93 -18.61
N GLN A 63 13.04 0.39 -17.74
CA GLN A 63 13.35 -1.04 -17.73
C GLN A 63 12.13 -1.89 -17.39
N GLU A 64 11.36 -1.46 -16.40
CA GLU A 64 10.13 -2.13 -15.98
C GLU A 64 9.09 -2.14 -17.12
N ILE A 65 8.86 -1.01 -17.78
CA ILE A 65 7.97 -0.93 -18.95
C ILE A 65 8.43 -1.89 -20.05
N HIS A 66 9.71 -1.92 -20.40
CA HIS A 66 10.21 -2.87 -21.40
C HIS A 66 10.01 -4.33 -21.00
N HIS A 67 10.14 -4.64 -19.71
CA HIS A 67 9.86 -5.98 -19.21
C HIS A 67 8.37 -6.34 -19.35
N TRP A 68 7.47 -5.42 -18.98
CA TRP A 68 6.03 -5.60 -19.16
C TRP A 68 5.63 -5.74 -20.63
N GLU A 69 6.21 -4.94 -21.52
CA GLU A 69 6.02 -5.05 -22.96
C GLU A 69 6.46 -6.42 -23.49
N HIS A 70 7.63 -6.90 -23.07
CA HIS A 70 8.13 -8.21 -23.46
C HIS A 70 7.20 -9.34 -23.02
N LEU A 71 6.80 -9.35 -21.75
CA LEU A 71 5.86 -10.35 -21.22
C LEU A 71 4.52 -10.30 -21.95
N SER A 72 3.97 -9.11 -22.17
CA SER A 72 2.71 -8.91 -22.88
C SER A 72 2.78 -9.46 -24.32
N ASN A 73 3.87 -9.16 -25.04
CA ASN A 73 4.09 -9.68 -26.38
C ASN A 73 4.23 -11.21 -26.40
N THR A 74 4.92 -11.80 -25.42
CA THR A 74 5.06 -13.26 -25.30
C THR A 74 3.71 -13.92 -25.04
N LEU A 75 2.89 -13.38 -24.13
CA LEU A 75 1.54 -13.88 -23.88
C LEU A 75 0.66 -13.79 -25.12
N LYS A 76 0.72 -12.66 -25.84
CA LYS A 76 -0.02 -12.47 -27.08
C LYS A 76 0.41 -13.45 -28.17
N ALA A 77 1.72 -13.70 -28.32
CA ALA A 77 2.24 -14.69 -29.26
C ALA A 77 1.80 -16.12 -28.94
N LEU A 78 1.72 -16.48 -27.65
CA LEU A 78 1.18 -17.77 -27.22
C LEU A 78 -0.31 -17.90 -27.54
N GLN A 79 -1.09 -16.86 -27.28
CA GLN A 79 -2.51 -16.80 -27.61
C GLN A 79 -2.74 -16.93 -29.13
N ASP A 80 -2.00 -16.18 -29.94
CA ASP A 80 -2.08 -16.24 -31.40
C ASP A 80 -1.68 -17.64 -31.92
N ARG A 81 -0.70 -18.31 -31.29
CA ARG A 81 -0.31 -19.68 -31.62
C ARG A 81 -1.40 -20.69 -31.29
N MET A 82 -2.11 -20.52 -30.17
CA MET A 82 -3.24 -21.37 -29.81
C MET A 82 -4.42 -21.18 -30.76
N GLN A 83 -4.68 -19.94 -31.18
CA GLN A 83 -5.82 -19.62 -32.03
C GLN A 83 -5.59 -19.95 -33.51
N ASN A 84 -4.33 -19.96 -33.96
CA ASN A 84 -3.95 -20.30 -35.34
C ASN A 84 -3.49 -21.76 -35.51
N GLN A 85 -3.66 -22.64 -34.51
CA GLN A 85 -3.48 -24.08 -34.69
C GLN A 85 -4.65 -24.64 -35.53
N PRO A 86 -4.42 -25.14 -36.77
CA PRO A 86 -5.45 -25.87 -37.47
C PRO A 86 -5.74 -27.17 -36.71
N SER A 87 -7.02 -27.44 -36.50
CA SER A 87 -7.50 -28.74 -36.01
C SER A 87 -6.87 -29.88 -36.82
N PRO A 88 -6.38 -30.96 -36.19
CA PRO A 88 -5.94 -32.11 -36.96
C PRO A 88 -7.18 -32.70 -37.66
N THR A 89 -7.16 -32.67 -38.98
CA THR A 89 -8.08 -33.42 -39.84
C THR A 89 -7.95 -34.91 -39.48
N VAL A 90 -8.86 -35.43 -38.67
CA VAL A 90 -8.98 -36.87 -38.43
C VAL A 90 -9.87 -37.45 -39.53
N LEU A 91 -9.24 -37.79 -40.65
CA LEU A 91 -9.65 -38.96 -41.43
C LEU A 91 -8.88 -40.14 -40.84
N SER A 92 -9.52 -40.98 -40.05
CA SER A 92 -9.28 -42.43 -40.10
C SER A 92 -10.27 -43.16 -39.22
N ASP A 93 -11.05 -44.00 -39.88
CA ASP A 93 -11.64 -45.20 -39.34
C ASP A 93 -10.66 -46.00 -38.47
N GLN A 94 -11.27 -46.76 -37.56
CA GLN A 94 -10.80 -48.01 -36.95
C GLN A 94 -9.85 -47.96 -35.73
N THR A 95 -10.38 -48.62 -34.70
CA THR A 95 -9.72 -49.29 -33.57
C THR A 95 -9.22 -48.39 -32.45
N VAL A 96 -10.11 -48.22 -31.46
CA VAL A 96 -9.81 -47.79 -30.10
C VAL A 96 -8.85 -48.82 -29.47
N SER A 97 -7.56 -48.59 -29.66
CA SER A 97 -6.51 -49.12 -28.78
C SER A 97 -6.34 -48.10 -27.66
N VAL A 98 -6.81 -48.47 -26.46
CA VAL A 98 -6.59 -47.73 -25.23
C VAL A 98 -5.08 -47.75 -24.94
N LEU A 99 -4.39 -46.66 -25.28
CA LEU A 99 -3.03 -46.37 -24.82
C LEU A 99 -3.14 -45.54 -23.53
N PRO A 100 -2.32 -45.77 -22.49
CA PRO A 100 -2.48 -45.09 -21.22
C PRO A 100 -2.14 -43.61 -21.37
N GLU A 101 -3.12 -42.76 -21.07
CA GLU A 101 -3.02 -41.31 -20.96
C GLU A 101 -2.27 -40.90 -19.68
N ASN A 102 -1.10 -41.51 -19.44
CA ASN A 102 -0.28 -41.27 -18.25
C ASN A 102 1.14 -40.91 -18.66
N SER A 103 1.35 -39.80 -19.37
CA SER A 103 2.67 -39.14 -19.43
C SER A 103 2.63 -37.81 -20.17
N LEU A 104 1.79 -36.87 -19.76
CA LEU A 104 1.95 -35.45 -20.10
C LEU A 104 1.48 -34.61 -18.91
N ASN A 105 2.07 -34.87 -17.73
CA ASN A 105 2.10 -33.89 -16.66
C ASN A 105 2.95 -32.72 -17.18
N SER A 106 2.27 -31.83 -17.89
CA SER A 106 2.84 -30.67 -18.52
C SER A 106 3.41 -29.76 -17.42
N PRO A 107 4.61 -29.16 -17.59
CA PRO A 107 5.14 -28.17 -16.63
C PRO A 107 4.18 -26.99 -16.42
N PHE A 108 3.20 -26.81 -17.30
CA PHE A 108 2.10 -25.86 -17.12
C PHE A 108 1.12 -26.24 -16.02
N GLN A 109 0.86 -27.54 -15.80
CA GLN A 109 -0.04 -28.01 -14.73
C GLN A 109 0.60 -27.79 -13.35
N ASP A 110 1.88 -28.13 -13.22
CA ASP A 110 2.64 -27.90 -11.99
C ASP A 110 2.76 -26.40 -11.66
N LEU A 111 2.94 -25.56 -12.69
CA LEU A 111 2.91 -24.10 -12.53
C LEU A 111 1.54 -23.58 -12.10
N THR A 112 0.44 -24.08 -12.69
CA THR A 112 -0.91 -23.66 -12.29
C THR A 112 -1.27 -24.10 -10.88
N ASP A 113 -0.87 -25.32 -10.50
CA ASP A 113 -1.12 -25.84 -9.15
C ASP A 113 -0.32 -25.04 -8.11
N THR A 114 0.92 -24.66 -8.44
CA THR A 114 1.74 -23.78 -7.59
C THR A 114 1.13 -22.39 -7.44
N LEU A 115 0.67 -21.78 -8.54
CA LEU A 115 0.02 -20.47 -8.50
C LEU A 115 -1.30 -20.50 -7.73
N LEU A 116 -2.09 -21.57 -7.89
CA LEU A 116 -3.32 -21.77 -7.14
C LEU A 116 -3.04 -21.87 -5.64
N ALA A 117 -2.07 -22.71 -5.24
CA ALA A 117 -1.66 -22.83 -3.84
C ALA A 117 -1.18 -21.49 -3.26
N GLN A 118 -0.48 -20.67 -4.06
CA GLN A 118 -0.05 -19.33 -3.63
C GLN A 118 -1.25 -18.39 -3.41
N VAL A 119 -2.23 -18.39 -4.31
CA VAL A 119 -3.44 -17.56 -4.18
C VAL A 119 -4.28 -18.00 -2.99
N GLU A 120 -4.43 -19.30 -2.76
CA GLU A 120 -5.14 -19.86 -1.60
C GLU A 120 -4.44 -19.45 -0.28
N ALA A 121 -3.11 -19.49 -0.24
CA ALA A 121 -2.35 -19.03 0.93
C ALA A 121 -2.51 -17.52 1.17
N GLN A 122 -2.51 -16.71 0.10
CA GLN A 122 -2.77 -15.28 0.19
C GLN A 122 -4.19 -15.01 0.67
N GLU A 123 -5.18 -15.73 0.15
CA GLU A 123 -6.57 -15.62 0.58
C GLU A 123 -6.73 -15.97 2.06
N ALA A 124 -6.11 -17.05 2.53
CA ALA A 124 -6.13 -17.43 3.95
C ALA A 124 -5.53 -16.32 4.83
N THR A 125 -4.44 -15.69 4.38
CA THR A 125 -3.81 -14.57 5.09
C THR A 125 -4.75 -13.36 5.14
N ILE A 126 -5.37 -13.00 4.03
CA ILE A 126 -6.33 -11.89 3.96
C ILE A 126 -7.51 -12.15 4.89
N ARG A 127 -8.09 -13.35 4.84
CA ARG A 127 -9.22 -13.74 5.72
C ARG A 127 -8.85 -13.63 7.20
N GLU A 128 -7.65 -14.07 7.59
CA GLU A 128 -7.22 -13.97 8.98
C GLU A 128 -7.02 -12.50 9.41
N VAL A 129 -6.43 -11.66 8.56
CA VAL A 129 -6.29 -10.23 8.86
C VAL A 129 -7.66 -9.56 8.97
N SER A 130 -8.60 -9.85 8.05
CA SER A 130 -9.96 -9.34 8.14
C SER A 130 -10.64 -9.76 9.45
N ARG A 131 -10.51 -11.02 9.85
CA ARG A 131 -11.06 -11.52 11.11
C ARG A 131 -10.48 -10.78 12.31
N LEU A 132 -9.18 -10.46 12.29
CA LEU A 132 -8.55 -9.66 13.35
C LEU A 132 -9.08 -8.22 13.39
N CYS A 133 -9.34 -7.61 12.22
CA CYS A 133 -9.98 -6.31 12.13
C CYS A 133 -11.39 -6.34 12.71
N ASP A 134 -12.21 -7.33 12.35
CA ASP A 134 -13.57 -7.47 12.88
C ASP A 134 -13.58 -7.61 14.42
N VAL A 135 -12.64 -8.38 14.97
CA VAL A 135 -12.48 -8.52 16.43
C VAL A 135 -12.06 -7.20 17.06
N ALA A 136 -11.11 -6.48 16.46
CA ALA A 136 -10.66 -5.19 16.97
C ALA A 136 -11.81 -4.16 16.94
N GLU A 137 -12.59 -4.12 15.86
CA GLU A 137 -13.76 -3.25 15.74
C GLU A 137 -14.82 -3.59 16.79
N ALA A 138 -15.11 -4.87 17.00
CA ALA A 138 -16.04 -5.31 18.03
C ALA A 138 -15.60 -4.90 19.45
N LEU A 139 -14.29 -5.00 19.76
CA LEU A 139 -13.73 -4.57 21.04
C LEU A 139 -13.83 -3.04 21.22
N CYS A 140 -13.47 -2.28 20.19
CA CYS A 140 -13.57 -0.82 20.21
C CYS A 140 -15.03 -0.38 20.40
N ASN A 141 -15.96 -0.97 19.64
CA ASN A 141 -17.38 -0.68 19.77
C ASN A 141 -17.91 -1.03 21.17
N ALA A 142 -17.53 -2.18 21.73
CA ALA A 142 -17.95 -2.57 23.07
C ALA A 142 -17.44 -1.58 24.14
N GLU A 143 -16.19 -1.14 24.04
CA GLU A 143 -15.61 -0.17 24.97
C GLU A 143 -16.24 1.22 24.81
N GLU A 144 -16.47 1.64 23.57
CA GLU A 144 -17.19 2.89 23.28
C GLU A 144 -18.59 2.88 23.88
N GLN A 145 -19.34 1.79 23.70
CA GLN A 145 -20.67 1.62 24.30
C GLN A 145 -20.60 1.63 25.83
N ARG A 146 -19.60 0.96 26.42
CA ARG A 146 -19.38 0.95 27.88
C ARG A 146 -19.13 2.37 28.42
N LEU A 147 -18.38 3.19 27.70
CA LEU A 147 -18.09 4.58 28.08
C LEU A 147 -19.30 5.49 27.88
N LYS A 148 -20.08 5.24 26.84
CA LYS A 148 -21.31 5.95 26.50
C LYS A 148 -22.43 5.71 27.52
N GLN A 149 -22.66 4.46 27.90
CA GLN A 149 -23.76 4.00 28.74
C GLN A 149 -24.08 4.90 29.95
N PRO A 150 -23.12 5.31 30.83
CA PRO A 150 -23.42 6.17 31.98
C PRO A 150 -23.93 7.57 31.60
N PHE A 151 -23.64 8.06 30.38
CA PHE A 151 -24.15 9.34 29.89
C PHE A 151 -25.55 9.22 29.28
N PHE A 152 -25.87 8.06 28.69
CA PHE A 152 -27.20 7.77 28.16
C PHE A 152 -28.19 7.42 29.28
N ASP A 153 -27.73 6.79 30.37
CA ASP A 153 -28.56 6.40 31.53
C ASP A 153 -28.86 7.55 32.51
N LEU A 154 -28.60 8.81 32.13
CA LEU A 154 -28.90 9.96 32.99
C LEU A 154 -30.40 10.23 33.06
N PRO A 155 -30.98 10.52 34.24
CA PRO A 155 -32.42 10.77 34.41
C PRO A 155 -32.98 11.99 33.66
N ILE A 156 -32.09 12.82 33.08
CA ILE A 156 -32.47 13.99 32.29
C ILE A 156 -32.96 13.62 30.88
N TRP A 157 -32.65 12.40 30.43
CA TRP A 157 -32.95 11.93 29.08
C TRP A 157 -34.25 11.13 29.03
N ASP A 158 -35.37 11.80 29.30
CA ASP A 158 -36.70 11.24 29.10
C ASP A 158 -37.40 11.99 27.96
N PRO A 159 -37.52 11.42 26.73
CA PRO A 159 -37.12 10.07 26.31
C PRO A 159 -35.60 9.90 26.07
N SER A 160 -35.16 8.63 25.98
CA SER A 160 -33.74 8.22 25.78
C SER A 160 -33.09 9.04 24.66
N PRO A 161 -31.80 9.43 24.78
CA PRO A 161 -31.16 10.28 23.77
C PRO A 161 -31.16 9.63 22.37
N GLU A 162 -31.13 8.30 22.30
CA GLU A 162 -31.20 7.57 21.04
C GLU A 162 -32.57 7.73 20.39
N GLU A 163 -33.65 7.61 21.17
CA GLU A 163 -35.02 7.80 20.70
C GLU A 163 -35.27 9.25 20.25
N LEU A 164 -34.69 10.21 20.96
CA LEU A 164 -34.74 11.62 20.58
C LEU A 164 -34.06 11.86 19.24
N VAL A 165 -32.87 11.30 19.03
CA VAL A 165 -32.13 11.44 17.76
C VAL A 165 -32.85 10.74 16.61
N THR A 166 -33.40 9.54 16.82
CA THR A 166 -34.18 8.86 15.78
C THR A 166 -35.45 9.63 15.43
N SER A 167 -36.15 10.18 16.42
CA SER A 167 -37.35 11.00 16.19
C SER A 167 -37.04 12.29 15.40
N LEU A 168 -35.86 12.88 15.58
CA LEU A 168 -35.42 14.08 14.84
C LEU A 168 -34.97 13.77 13.40
N LEU A 169 -34.61 12.51 13.11
CA LEU A 169 -34.16 12.07 11.79
C LEU A 169 -35.31 11.53 10.92
N GLU A 170 -36.43 11.16 11.53
CA GLU A 170 -37.64 10.65 10.86
C GLU A 170 -38.68 11.76 10.53
N GLU A 171 -38.36 13.02 10.79
CA GLU A 171 -39.14 14.22 10.42
C GLU A 171 -38.51 14.97 9.22
#